data_AF-A0A383BDV3-F1
#
_entry.id   AF-A0A383BDV3-F1
#
_cell.length_a   1.000
_cell.length_b   1.000
_cell.length_c   1.000
_cell.angle_alpha   90.00
_cell.angle_beta   90.00
_cell.angle_gamma   90.00
#
_symmetry.space_group_name_H-M   'P 1'
#
loop_
_entity.id
_entity.type
_entity.pdbx_description
1 polymer ?
#
loop_
_entity_poly.entity_id
_entity_poly.type
_entity_poly.pdbx_seq_one_letter_code
_entity_poly.pdbx_strand_id
1 'polypeptide(L)' 'MKISKIEKEYLKKIKLFQEYNRYYHDKSNPQVTDSKFDSLKEEITELEKKHKFLKSENSPSKSVGFT' A
#
# COMPACT_ATOMS: atom_id res chain seq x y z
N MET A 1 -17.58 -8.15 15.25
CA MET A 1 -17.02 -7.92 13.89
C MET A 1 -15.75 -8.75 13.74
N LYS A 2 -15.74 -9.79 12.89
CA LYS A 2 -14.52 -10.57 12.61
C LYS A 2 -13.70 -9.81 11.58
N ILE A 3 -12.82 -8.93 12.05
CA ILE A 3 -11.74 -8.43 11.21
C ILE A 3 -10.88 -9.64 10.87
N SER A 4 -10.87 -10.04 9.60
CA SER A 4 -10.04 -11.13 9.11
C SER A 4 -8.57 -10.79 9.39
N LYS A 5 -7.77 -11.74 9.88
CA LYS A 5 -6.33 -11.52 10.14
C LYS A 5 -5.63 -10.88 8.93
N ILE A 6 -6.03 -11.31 7.73
CA ILE A 6 -5.64 -10.75 6.43
C ILE A 6 -5.93 -9.24 6.29
N GLU A 7 -7.08 -8.75 6.76
CA GLU A 7 -7.43 -7.33 6.66
C GLU A 7 -6.53 -6.47 7.56
N LYS A 8 -6.19 -6.97 8.76
CA LYS A 8 -5.21 -6.31 9.63
C LYS A 8 -3.82 -6.23 9.00
N GLU A 9 -3.37 -7.30 8.36
CA GLU A 9 -2.09 -7.30 7.66
C GLU A 9 -2.11 -6.34 6.47
N TYR A 10 -3.19 -6.35 5.69
CA TYR A 10 -3.39 -5.43 4.59
C TYR A 10 -3.35 -3.96 5.05
N LEU A 11 -4.09 -3.60 6.11
CA LEU A 11 -4.08 -2.25 6.68
C LEU A 11 -2.68 -1.82 7.17
N LYS A 12 -1.90 -2.75 7.73
CA LYS A 12 -0.49 -2.46 8.09
C LYS A 12 0.35 -2.14 6.87
N LYS A 13 0.21 -2.90 5.78
CA LYS A 13 0.93 -2.64 4.52
C LYS A 13 0.55 -1.30 3.90
N ILE A 14 -0.74 -0.95 3.88
CA ILE A 14 -1.23 0.37 3.42
C ILE A 14 -0.63 1.50 4.25
N LYS A 15 -0.58 1.36 5.59
CA LYS A 15 0.08 2.34 6.47
C LYS A 15 1.56 2.50 6.13
N LEU A 16 2.28 1.39 5.93
CA LEU A 16 3.68 1.41 5.51
C LEU A 16 3.84 2.15 4.17
N PHE A 17 2.96 1.87 3.21
CA PHE A 17 2.97 2.50 1.90
C PHE A 17 2.81 4.02 2.01
N GLN A 18 1.84 4.49 2.80
CA GLN A 18 1.64 5.92 3.04
C GLN A 18 2.83 6.57 3.75
N GLU A 19 3.43 5.87 4.71
CA GLU A 19 4.60 6.36 5.43
C GLU A 19 5.80 6.50 4.49
N TYR A 20 6.06 5.51 3.65
CA TYR A 20 7.09 5.56 2.62
C TYR A 20 6.82 6.64 1.58
N ASN A 21 5.57 6.80 1.13
CA ASN A 21 5.19 7.86 0.21
C ASN A 21 5.43 9.26 0.81
N ARG A 22 5.14 9.43 2.12
CA ARG A 22 5.50 10.64 2.86
C ARG A 22 7.00 10.86 2.88
N TYR A 23 7.82 9.86 3.20
CA TYR A 23 9.27 10.00 3.20
C TYR A 23 9.83 10.34 1.81
N TYR A 24 9.24 9.78 0.75
CA TYR A 24 9.59 10.09 -0.64
C TYR A 24 9.32 11.55 -1.01
N HIS A 25 8.16 12.08 -0.61
CA HIS A 25 7.75 13.46 -0.90
C HIS A 25 8.36 14.53 0.02
N ASP A 26 8.52 14.22 1.31
CA ASP A 26 8.80 15.21 2.35
C ASP A 26 10.31 15.39 2.61
N LYS A 27 11.09 14.29 2.56
CA LYS A 27 12.48 14.34 3.03
C LYS A 27 13.53 14.37 1.92
N SER A 28 13.16 14.22 0.65
CA SER A 28 14.13 14.02 -0.45
C SER A 28 15.15 12.91 -0.17
N ASN A 29 14.89 12.09 0.85
CA ASN A 29 15.77 11.09 1.40
C ASN A 29 14.91 9.83 1.59
N PRO A 30 14.68 9.11 0.48
CA PRO A 30 13.76 8.01 0.46
C PRO A 30 14.24 6.96 1.47
N GLN A 31 13.48 6.76 2.55
CA GLN A 31 13.80 5.76 3.57
C GLN A 31 13.69 4.33 2.99
N VAL A 32 13.06 4.21 1.82
CA VAL A 32 12.93 2.98 1.05
C VAL A 32 13.36 3.21 -0.39
N THR A 33 14.10 2.27 -0.95
CA THR A 33 14.42 2.24 -2.38
C THR A 33 13.16 2.06 -3.21
N ASP A 34 13.20 2.58 -4.45
CA ASP A 34 12.14 2.46 -5.43
C ASP A 34 11.66 0.99 -5.58
N SER A 35 12.59 0.02 -5.65
CA SER A 35 12.25 -1.42 -5.68
C SER A 35 11.46 -1.91 -4.47
N LYS A 36 11.73 -1.38 -3.27
CA LYS A 36 11.04 -1.77 -2.03
C LYS A 36 9.63 -1.19 -2.02
N PHE A 37 9.48 0.03 -2.53
CA PHE A 37 8.20 0.68 -2.70
C PHE A 37 7.35 -0.05 -3.74
N ASP A 38 7.93 -0.42 -4.87
CA ASP A 38 7.26 -1.16 -5.95
C ASP A 38 6.84 -2.57 -5.49
N SER A 39 7.71 -3.28 -4.77
CA SER A 39 7.38 -4.57 -4.16
C SER A 39 6.19 -4.48 -3.21
N LEU A 40 6.15 -3.44 -2.36
CA LEU A 40 5.03 -3.22 -1.43
C LEU A 40 3.72 -2.93 -2.19
N LYS A 41 3.84 -2.19 -3.30
CA LYS A 41 2.76 -1.86 -4.23
C LYS A 41 2.16 -3.12 -4.84
N GLU A 42 3.02 -4.01 -5.31
CA GLU A 42 2.65 -5.28 -5.92
C GLU A 42 2.00 -6.21 -4.88
N GLU A 43 2.57 -6.32 -3.67
CA GLU A 43 2.00 -7.11 -2.58
C GLU A 43 0.59 -6.64 -2.18
N ILE A 44 0.37 -5.33 -2.09
CA ILE A 44 -0.94 -4.76 -1.80
C ILE A 44 -1.91 -5.11 -2.94
N THR A 45 -1.51 -4.89 -4.19
CA THR A 45 -2.33 -5.19 -5.38
C THR A 45 -2.69 -6.68 -5.47
N GLU A 46 -1.74 -7.57 -5.20
CA GLU A 46 -1.96 -9.02 -5.15
C GLU A 46 -2.96 -9.41 -4.05
N LEU A 47 -2.87 -8.80 -2.88
CA LEU A 47 -3.83 -9.02 -1.78
C LEU A 47 -5.24 -8.57 -2.19
N GLU A 48 -5.39 -7.42 -2.85
CA GLU A 48 -6.70 -6.96 -3.36
C GLU A 48 -7.25 -7.89 -4.45
N LYS A 49 -6.38 -8.43 -5.32
CA LYS A 49 -6.75 -9.42 -6.33
C LYS A 49 -7.21 -10.74 -5.71
N LYS A 50 -6.46 -11.27 -4.74
CA LYS A 50 -6.79 -12.51 -4.01
C LYS A 50 -8.03 -12.34 -3.15
N HIS A 51 -8.22 -11.16 -2.58
CA HIS A 51 -9.31 -10.84 -1.69
C HIS A 51 -10.09 -9.64 -2.20
N LYS A 52 -11.11 -9.89 -3.04
CA LYS A 52 -11.97 -8.85 -3.63
C LYS A 52 -12.67 -7.94 -2.60
N PHE A 53 -12.70 -8.29 -1.31
CA PHE A 53 -13.23 -7.44 -0.25
C PHE A 53 -12.19 -6.49 0.34
N LEU A 54 -10.90 -6.78 0.18
CA LEU A 54 -9.81 -5.88 0.52
C LEU A 54 -9.67 -4.87 -0.60
N LYS A 55 -10.39 -3.75 -0.46
CA LYS A 55 -10.23 -2.59 -1.32
C LYS A 55 -10.07 -1.40 -0.41
N SER A 56 -8.97 -0.66 -0.52
CA SER A 56 -8.82 0.60 0.22
C SER A 56 -8.72 1.78 -0.73
N GLU A 57 -9.30 2.90 -0.33
CA GLU A 57 -9.14 4.16 -1.05
C GLU A 57 -7.69 4.63 -1.08
N ASN A 58 -6.92 4.28 -0.05
CA ASN A 58 -5.48 4.52 0.06
C ASN A 58 -4.64 3.44 -0.63
N SER A 59 -5.23 2.57 -1.46
CA SER A 59 -4.48 1.59 -2.22
C SER A 59 -3.56 2.30 -3.23
N PRO A 60 -2.31 1.85 -3.39
CA PRO A 60 -1.45 2.33 -4.46
C PRO A 60 -2.07 2.22 -5.85
N SER A 61 -2.95 1.24 -6.08
CA SER A 61 -3.65 1.06 -7.35
C SER A 61 -4.69 2.16 -7.61
N LYS A 62 -5.14 2.87 -6.57
CA LYS A 62 -6.05 4.02 -6.67
C LYS A 62 -5.31 5.36 -6.72
N SER A 63 -4.07 5.40 -6.21
CA SER A 63 -3.21 6.60 -6.22
C SER A 63 -2.56 6.86 -7.58
N VAL A 64 -2.59 5.90 -8.51
CA VAL A 64 -2.23 6.15 -9.92
C VAL A 64 -3.41 6.87 -10.58
N GLY A 65 -3.36 8.20 -10.52
CA GLY A 65 -4.37 9.08 -11.08
C GLY A 65 -4.71 8.68 -12.51
N PHE A 66 -5.97 8.30 -12.71
CA PHE A 66 -6.58 8.21 -14.02
C PHE A 66 -6.84 9.66 -14.48
N THR A 67 -6.13 10.11 -15.52
CA THR A 67 -6.53 11.26 -16.35
C THR A 67 -7.60 10.83 -17.33
#